data_AF-A0A2G2Y6I6-F1
#
_entry.id   AF-A0A2G2Y6I6-F1
#
_cell.length_a   1.000
_cell.length_b   1.000
_cell.length_c   1.000
_cell.angle_alpha   90.00
_cell.angle_beta   90.00
_cell.angle_gamma   90.00
#
_symmetry.space_group_name_H-M   'P 1'
#
loop_
_entity.id
_entity.type
_entity.pdbx_description
1 polymer ?
#
loop_
_entity_poly.entity_id
_entity_poly.type
_entity_poly.pdbx_seq_one_letter_code
_entity_poly.pdbx_strand_id
1 'polypeptide(L)'
;MHHLAGGVPQCIFRDLAKKYGPLMHLHLGEVSTVVVTSSEMDKQVLKTHDLAFASRPRLMAVDIMCYDRSDIAFCPYGGFYMADIFPSYKFLHSLSSAKQTLLDIHRKVYSTVEDVINEHKKNLSTHETDDALGGEDLINVLLRHKKDGALQFAITNDNIKVVILDMLIAGTKTSAVTIVWAMVQKMKNPSIFVKAQKEVRKSFRDKVTFNSNDVEEQKYLKLVIKETLKLHPPIPLLTPRECREETYINGYTIPVNTKVMVNVWALGRDPKYWDDAKSFKPERFEQCSVDFLGNNFEYLPFGSGRRICLGISFSLASISLPLAQLLYHFDWKLPTGMELRDLDFTELAGIGSMRKNDLYLITTPYKS
;
A
#
# COMPACT_ATOMS: atom_id res chain seq x y z
N MET A 1 -23.75 1.36 11.48
CA MET A 1 -23.80 1.11 10.01
C MET A 1 -24.49 2.22 9.21
N HIS A 2 -25.55 2.89 9.69
CA HIS A 2 -26.28 3.90 8.90
C HIS A 2 -25.42 5.11 8.45
N HIS A 3 -24.35 5.46 9.19
CA HIS A 3 -23.42 6.53 8.80
C HIS A 3 -22.43 6.16 7.67
N LEU A 4 -22.31 4.87 7.30
CA LEU A 4 -21.38 4.41 6.25
C LEU A 4 -22.05 4.17 4.89
N ALA A 5 -23.38 4.29 4.80
CA ALA A 5 -24.11 4.03 3.58
C ALA A 5 -23.83 5.11 2.51
N GLY A 6 -23.28 4.71 1.37
CA GLY A 6 -23.15 5.54 0.16
C GLY A 6 -21.91 6.43 0.07
N GLY A 7 -21.06 6.49 1.10
CA GLY A 7 -19.86 7.33 1.12
C GLY A 7 -18.54 6.55 1.24
N VAL A 8 -17.44 7.22 0.95
CA VAL A 8 -16.10 6.64 1.04
C VAL A 8 -15.62 6.68 2.51
N PRO A 9 -15.23 5.55 3.14
CA PRO A 9 -15.03 5.45 4.59
C PRO A 9 -14.07 6.49 5.19
N GLN A 10 -12.92 6.75 4.56
CA GLN A 10 -11.95 7.75 5.03
C GLN A 10 -12.50 9.17 5.08
N CYS A 11 -13.37 9.54 4.14
CA CYS A 11 -14.04 10.83 4.13
C CYS A 11 -15.05 10.93 5.28
N ILE A 12 -15.85 9.87 5.47
CA ILE A 12 -16.85 9.81 6.56
C ILE A 12 -16.15 9.87 7.91
N PHE A 13 -15.09 9.09 8.12
CA PHE A 13 -14.34 9.10 9.37
C PHE A 13 -13.69 10.46 9.64
N ARG A 14 -13.15 11.14 8.61
CA ARG A 14 -12.68 12.53 8.77
C ARG A 14 -13.80 13.45 9.26
N ASP A 15 -15.00 13.35 8.68
CA ASP A 15 -16.11 14.24 9.05
C ASP A 15 -16.69 13.92 10.43
N LEU A 16 -16.71 12.65 10.82
CA LEU A 16 -17.04 12.24 12.19
C LEU A 16 -16.00 12.77 13.20
N ALA A 17 -14.71 12.77 12.84
CA ALA A 17 -13.65 13.26 13.73
C ALA A 17 -13.80 14.75 14.08
N LYS A 18 -14.38 15.55 13.19
CA LYS A 18 -14.69 16.97 13.48
C LYS A 18 -15.73 17.12 14.59
N LYS A 19 -16.61 16.12 14.77
CA LYS A 19 -17.68 16.14 15.77
C LYS A 19 -17.28 15.44 17.06
N TYR A 20 -16.61 14.29 16.96
CA TYR A 20 -16.33 13.41 18.10
C TYR A 20 -14.86 13.43 18.56
N GLY A 21 -13.99 14.12 17.83
CA GLY A 21 -12.56 14.22 18.13
C GLY A 21 -11.70 13.22 17.35
N PRO A 22 -10.36 13.30 17.50
CA PRO A 22 -9.40 12.55 16.68
C PRO A 22 -9.24 11.08 17.06
N LEU A 23 -9.84 10.64 18.16
CA LEU A 23 -9.88 9.26 18.63
C LEU A 23 -11.35 8.88 18.83
N MET A 24 -11.88 8.02 17.96
CA MET A 24 -13.30 7.68 17.96
C MET A 24 -13.50 6.17 18.05
N HIS A 25 -14.40 5.74 18.92
CA HIS A 25 -14.86 4.36 18.97
C HIS A 25 -16.15 4.20 18.16
N LEU A 26 -16.17 3.20 17.27
CA LEU A 26 -17.25 2.89 16.37
C LEU A 26 -17.54 1.38 16.39
N HIS A 27 -18.82 1.03 16.34
CA HIS A 27 -19.25 -0.35 16.09
C HIS A 27 -19.53 -0.55 14.59
N LEU A 28 -18.65 -1.30 13.93
CA LEU A 28 -18.80 -1.71 12.53
C LEU A 28 -19.44 -3.09 12.47
N GLY A 29 -20.77 -3.12 12.63
CA GLY A 29 -21.49 -4.36 12.94
C GLY A 29 -21.16 -4.78 14.37
N GLU A 30 -20.78 -6.04 14.57
CA GLU A 30 -20.35 -6.59 15.87
C GLU A 30 -18.89 -6.25 16.21
N VAL A 31 -18.18 -5.58 15.30
CA VAL A 31 -16.75 -5.34 15.44
C VAL A 31 -16.48 -4.01 16.16
N SER A 32 -15.84 -4.09 17.33
CA SER A 32 -15.26 -2.93 18.03
C SER A 32 -14.11 -2.34 17.21
N THR A 33 -14.23 -1.07 16.82
CA THR A 33 -13.23 -0.38 15.99
C THR A 33 -12.94 1.01 16.55
N VAL A 34 -11.67 1.32 16.73
CA VAL A 34 -11.16 2.66 17.01
C VAL A 34 -10.61 3.25 15.71
N VAL A 35 -10.98 4.48 15.40
CA VAL A 35 -10.41 5.25 14.29
C VAL A 35 -9.60 6.41 14.84
N VAL A 36 -8.34 6.51 14.42
CA VAL A 36 -7.45 7.62 14.74
C VAL A 36 -7.24 8.52 13.53
N THR A 37 -7.28 9.84 13.75
CA THR A 37 -7.21 10.84 12.68
C THR A 37 -6.33 12.06 13.03
N SER A 38 -5.42 11.94 14.01
CA SER A 38 -4.44 13.00 14.32
C SER A 38 -3.04 12.42 14.49
N SER A 39 -2.02 13.22 14.18
CA SER A 39 -0.63 12.77 14.26
C SER A 39 -0.23 12.37 15.70
N GLU A 40 -0.83 13.00 16.70
CA GLU A 40 -0.60 12.68 18.11
C GLU A 40 -1.17 11.30 18.47
N MET A 41 -2.40 10.98 18.03
CA MET A 41 -3.02 9.67 18.28
C MET A 41 -2.35 8.56 17.48
N ASP A 42 -1.97 8.84 16.23
CA ASP A 42 -1.21 7.91 15.40
C ASP A 42 0.11 7.55 16.06
N LYS A 43 0.82 8.51 16.66
CA LYS A 43 2.06 8.27 17.41
C LYS A 43 1.82 7.38 18.63
N GLN A 44 0.73 7.59 19.36
CA GLN A 44 0.37 6.74 20.50
C GLN A 44 0.17 5.28 20.05
N VAL A 45 -0.60 5.05 18.98
CA VAL A 45 -0.93 3.71 18.49
C VAL A 45 0.25 3.03 17.80
N LEU A 46 0.97 3.73 16.93
CA LEU A 46 1.95 3.13 16.04
C LEU A 46 3.39 3.16 16.57
N LYS A 47 3.67 3.97 17.60
CA LYS A 47 5.03 4.12 18.15
C LYS A 47 5.09 3.95 19.66
N THR A 48 4.30 4.69 20.43
CA THR A 48 4.36 4.63 21.90
C THR A 48 3.90 3.26 22.41
N HIS A 49 2.76 2.78 21.93
CA HIS A 49 2.16 1.49 22.28
C HIS A 49 2.25 0.48 21.12
N ASP A 50 3.33 0.57 20.33
CA ASP A 50 3.45 -0.15 19.05
C ASP A 50 3.27 -1.67 19.18
N LEU A 51 3.70 -2.25 20.29
CA LEU A 51 3.63 -3.67 20.59
C LEU A 51 2.21 -4.12 20.90
N ALA A 52 1.45 -3.31 21.64
CA ALA A 52 0.06 -3.55 21.96
C ALA A 52 -0.81 -3.55 20.69
N PHE A 53 -0.43 -2.76 19.67
CA PHE A 53 -1.13 -2.67 18.38
C PHE A 53 -0.37 -3.32 17.23
N ALA A 54 0.54 -4.27 17.49
CA ALA A 54 1.33 -4.93 16.44
C ALA A 54 0.57 -6.04 15.69
N SER A 55 -0.55 -6.52 16.24
CA SER A 55 -1.37 -7.55 15.61
C SER A 55 -2.24 -6.99 14.49
N ARG A 56 -2.73 -7.92 13.66
CA ARG A 56 -3.68 -7.66 12.58
C ARG A 56 -4.95 -8.47 12.81
N PRO A 57 -6.13 -7.94 12.46
CA PRO A 57 -7.36 -8.69 12.55
C PRO A 57 -7.33 -9.93 11.67
N ARG A 58 -7.97 -11.01 12.14
CA ARG A 58 -8.18 -12.23 11.35
C ARG A 58 -9.13 -11.95 10.18
N LEU A 59 -8.72 -12.30 8.96
CA LEU A 59 -9.51 -12.13 7.74
C LEU A 59 -9.60 -13.48 7.02
N MET A 60 -10.82 -13.95 6.75
CA MET A 60 -11.05 -15.26 6.09
C MET A 60 -10.33 -15.40 4.75
N ALA A 61 -10.31 -14.33 3.95
CA ALA A 61 -9.61 -14.34 2.67
C ALA A 61 -8.11 -14.57 2.84
N VAL A 62 -7.50 -14.02 3.90
CA VAL A 62 -6.08 -14.21 4.20
C VAL A 62 -5.82 -15.61 4.73
N ASP A 63 -6.67 -16.13 5.63
CA ASP A 63 -6.53 -17.51 6.11
C ASP A 63 -6.53 -18.52 4.94
N ILE A 64 -7.41 -18.31 3.96
CA ILE A 64 -7.51 -19.16 2.75
C ILE A 64 -6.33 -18.94 1.81
N MET A 65 -5.95 -17.69 1.52
CA MET A 65 -4.93 -17.37 0.52
C MET A 65 -3.49 -17.59 1.01
N CYS A 66 -3.26 -17.46 2.31
CA CYS A 66 -1.94 -17.35 2.91
C CYS A 66 -1.64 -18.44 3.95
N TYR A 67 -2.24 -19.63 3.81
CA TYR A 67 -1.99 -20.78 4.69
C TYR A 67 -2.12 -20.43 6.19
N ASP A 68 -3.33 -20.04 6.61
CA ASP A 68 -3.64 -19.66 8.00
C ASP A 68 -2.76 -18.51 8.55
N ARG A 69 -2.55 -17.49 7.70
CA ARG A 69 -1.74 -16.28 8.01
C ARG A 69 -0.27 -16.58 8.26
N SER A 70 0.31 -17.43 7.42
CA SER A 70 1.77 -17.60 7.34
C SER A 70 2.47 -16.46 6.59
N ASP A 71 1.70 -15.49 6.08
CA ASP A 71 2.17 -14.31 5.36
C ASP A 71 2.76 -13.23 6.27
N ILE A 72 3.60 -12.35 5.71
CA ILE A 72 4.32 -11.36 6.50
C ILE A 72 3.37 -10.22 6.92
N ALA A 73 2.38 -9.92 6.09
CA ALA A 73 1.49 -8.78 6.28
C ALA A 73 0.49 -8.98 7.45
N PHE A 74 -0.02 -10.19 7.63
CA PHE A 74 -1.14 -10.55 8.53
C PHE A 74 -0.81 -11.66 9.53
N CYS A 75 0.39 -12.26 9.50
CA CYS A 75 0.78 -13.21 10.54
C CYS A 75 0.62 -12.61 11.95
N PRO A 76 0.24 -13.40 12.97
CA PRO A 76 0.22 -12.94 14.34
C PRO A 76 1.59 -12.40 14.78
N TYR A 77 1.61 -11.26 15.46
CA TYR A 77 2.87 -10.75 16.01
C TYR A 77 3.28 -11.62 17.20
N GLY A 78 4.43 -12.29 17.13
CA GLY A 78 4.94 -13.13 18.22
C GLY A 78 4.38 -14.55 18.31
N GLY A 79 3.91 -15.16 17.21
CA GLY A 79 3.73 -16.62 17.11
C GLY A 79 2.58 -17.23 17.92
N PHE A 80 1.45 -16.53 18.07
CA PHE A 80 0.27 -17.07 18.76
C PHE A 80 -0.71 -17.79 17.80
N TYR A 81 -1.04 -19.04 18.14
CA TYR A 81 -2.12 -19.81 17.51
C TYR A 81 -3.47 -19.38 18.09
N MET A 82 -4.38 -18.92 17.22
CA MET A 82 -5.74 -18.48 17.57
C MET A 82 -6.78 -19.59 17.44
N ALA A 83 -6.58 -20.72 18.11
CA ALA A 83 -7.61 -21.76 18.17
C ALA A 83 -8.81 -21.39 19.06
N ASP A 84 -8.72 -20.36 19.92
CA ASP A 84 -9.61 -20.24 21.09
C ASP A 84 -10.58 -19.05 21.16
N ILE A 85 -10.71 -18.20 20.14
CA ILE A 85 -11.38 -16.89 20.37
C ILE A 85 -12.87 -16.85 19.98
N PHE A 86 -13.41 -17.71 19.09
CA PHE A 86 -14.87 -17.78 18.85
C PHE A 86 -15.35 -19.18 18.39
N PRO A 87 -15.78 -20.08 19.30
CA PRO A 87 -16.31 -21.40 18.94
C PRO A 87 -17.73 -21.38 18.32
N SER A 88 -18.48 -20.28 18.47
CA SER A 88 -19.94 -20.23 18.26
C SER A 88 -20.40 -19.89 16.84
N TYR A 89 -19.50 -19.52 15.91
CA TYR A 89 -19.87 -19.09 14.55
C TYR A 89 -19.43 -20.05 13.42
N LYS A 90 -19.15 -21.31 13.73
CA LYS A 90 -18.79 -22.32 12.70
C LYS A 90 -19.85 -22.50 11.61
N PHE A 91 -21.13 -22.23 11.91
CA PHE A 91 -22.25 -22.43 10.99
C PHE A 91 -22.30 -21.38 9.85
N LEU A 92 -21.93 -20.12 10.10
CA LEU A 92 -21.95 -19.06 9.07
C LEU A 92 -20.71 -19.06 8.15
N HIS A 93 -19.73 -19.92 8.42
CA HIS A 93 -18.62 -20.21 7.52
C HIS A 93 -18.90 -21.36 6.54
N SER A 94 -20.14 -21.88 6.51
CA SER A 94 -20.57 -22.92 5.60
C SER A 94 -21.14 -22.33 4.29
N LEU A 95 -20.65 -22.87 3.17
CA LEU A 95 -21.15 -22.76 1.79
C LEU A 95 -21.62 -21.38 1.28
N SER A 96 -20.80 -20.32 1.41
CA SER A 96 -20.99 -19.12 0.58
C SER A 96 -20.28 -19.29 -0.77
N SER A 97 -20.90 -18.80 -1.84
CA SER A 97 -20.29 -18.74 -3.19
C SER A 97 -18.94 -18.00 -3.15
N ALA A 98 -18.84 -16.93 -2.37
CA ALA A 98 -17.61 -16.17 -2.16
C ALA A 98 -16.45 -17.02 -1.59
N LYS A 99 -16.73 -17.94 -0.66
CA LYS A 99 -15.70 -18.85 -0.12
C LYS A 99 -15.22 -19.84 -1.19
N GLN A 100 -16.13 -20.39 -2.00
CA GLN A 100 -15.75 -21.26 -3.12
C GLN A 100 -14.93 -20.51 -4.17
N THR A 101 -15.34 -19.28 -4.53
CA THR A 101 -14.57 -18.41 -5.42
C THR A 101 -13.16 -18.15 -4.89
N LEU A 102 -13.00 -17.87 -3.58
CA LEU A 102 -11.68 -17.70 -2.97
C LEU A 102 -10.83 -18.98 -3.04
N LEU A 103 -11.43 -20.15 -2.80
CA LEU A 103 -10.73 -21.43 -2.93
C LEU A 103 -10.29 -21.70 -4.38
N ASP A 104 -11.12 -21.37 -5.36
CA ASP A 104 -10.79 -21.51 -6.78
C ASP A 104 -9.67 -20.55 -7.19
N ILE A 105 -9.70 -19.31 -6.72
CA ILE A 105 -8.62 -18.33 -6.91
C ILE A 105 -7.33 -18.84 -6.26
N HIS A 106 -7.39 -19.29 -5.02
CA HIS A 106 -6.25 -19.86 -4.31
C HIS A 106 -5.62 -21.00 -5.11
N ARG A 107 -6.41 -21.97 -5.59
CA ARG A 107 -5.87 -23.09 -6.40
C ARG A 107 -5.14 -22.61 -7.66
N LYS A 108 -5.73 -21.65 -8.39
CA LYS A 108 -5.12 -21.11 -9.62
C LYS A 108 -3.82 -20.38 -9.33
N VAL A 109 -3.86 -19.43 -8.39
CA VAL A 109 -2.68 -18.64 -7.98
C VAL A 109 -1.57 -19.57 -7.48
N TYR A 110 -1.93 -20.54 -6.64
CA TYR A 110 -0.97 -21.49 -6.08
C TYR A 110 -0.29 -22.33 -7.15
N SER A 111 -1.03 -22.85 -8.13
CA SER A 111 -0.45 -23.60 -9.25
C SER A 111 0.57 -22.75 -10.00
N THR A 112 0.21 -21.50 -10.33
CA THR A 112 1.12 -20.59 -11.05
C THR A 112 2.39 -20.30 -10.25
N VAL A 113 2.28 -20.02 -8.94
CA VAL A 113 3.46 -19.74 -8.11
C VAL A 113 4.32 -21.00 -7.94
N GLU A 114 3.71 -22.18 -7.83
CA GLU A 114 4.45 -23.46 -7.80
C GLU A 114 5.20 -23.72 -9.11
N ASP A 115 4.59 -23.44 -10.26
CA ASP A 115 5.23 -23.58 -11.58
C ASP A 115 6.46 -22.67 -11.68
N VAL A 116 6.32 -21.40 -11.28
CA VAL A 116 7.44 -20.43 -11.23
C VAL A 116 8.56 -20.91 -10.30
N ILE A 117 8.23 -21.39 -9.10
CA ILE A 117 9.25 -21.91 -8.16
C ILE A 117 9.97 -23.12 -8.75
N ASN A 118 9.25 -24.01 -9.43
CA ASN A 118 9.84 -25.22 -10.02
C ASN A 118 10.75 -24.89 -11.21
N GLU A 119 10.41 -23.88 -11.99
CA GLU A 119 11.29 -23.31 -13.01
C GLU A 119 12.60 -22.79 -12.40
N HIS A 120 12.53 -22.00 -11.32
CA HIS A 120 13.73 -21.49 -10.63
C HIS A 120 14.59 -22.63 -10.06
N LYS A 121 13.97 -23.66 -9.46
CA LYS A 121 14.70 -24.86 -9.00
C LYS A 121 15.42 -25.58 -10.14
N LYS A 122 14.79 -25.66 -11.32
CA LYS A 122 15.38 -26.29 -12.51
C LYS A 122 16.58 -25.48 -13.00
N ASN A 123 16.44 -24.16 -13.14
CA ASN A 123 17.52 -23.28 -13.61
C ASN A 123 18.73 -23.29 -12.65
N LEU A 124 18.48 -23.32 -11.33
CA LEU A 124 19.53 -23.50 -10.32
C LEU A 124 20.28 -24.84 -10.44
N SER A 125 19.62 -25.89 -10.94
CA SER A 125 20.24 -27.21 -11.13
C SER A 125 21.02 -27.35 -12.43
N THR A 126 20.70 -26.53 -13.45
CA THR A 126 21.36 -26.57 -14.77
C THR A 126 22.51 -25.58 -14.91
N HIS A 127 22.79 -24.74 -13.88
CA HIS A 127 23.72 -23.60 -13.96
C HIS A 127 23.41 -22.61 -15.09
N GLU A 128 22.18 -22.65 -15.63
CA GLU A 128 21.66 -21.65 -16.55
C GLU A 128 21.20 -20.47 -15.69
N THR A 129 22.12 -19.58 -15.33
CA THR A 129 21.72 -18.27 -14.81
C THR A 129 21.09 -17.51 -15.96
N ASP A 130 19.79 -17.27 -15.88
CA ASP A 130 19.02 -16.56 -16.88
C ASP A 130 19.49 -15.09 -16.94
N ASP A 131 20.47 -14.83 -17.80
CA ASP A 131 21.10 -13.51 -18.02
C ASP A 131 20.11 -12.47 -18.57
N ALA A 132 18.89 -12.89 -18.95
CA ALA A 132 17.86 -12.02 -19.50
C ALA A 132 17.20 -11.09 -18.45
N LEU A 133 17.21 -11.46 -17.16
CA LEU A 133 16.63 -10.67 -16.05
C LEU A 133 17.65 -10.24 -14.98
N GLY A 134 18.92 -10.62 -15.12
CA GLY A 134 20.02 -10.16 -14.29
C GLY A 134 20.09 -10.83 -12.92
N GLY A 135 20.83 -11.94 -12.85
CA GLY A 135 21.33 -12.49 -11.58
C GLY A 135 20.30 -13.12 -10.64
N GLU A 136 20.76 -13.39 -9.40
CA GLU A 136 19.99 -14.03 -8.31
C GLU A 136 18.79 -13.16 -7.88
N ASP A 137 17.57 -13.67 -8.04
CA ASP A 137 16.32 -13.06 -7.54
C ASP A 137 15.91 -13.56 -6.13
N LEU A 138 14.80 -13.01 -5.60
CA LEU A 138 14.31 -13.37 -4.28
C LEU A 138 13.95 -14.86 -4.14
N ILE A 139 13.39 -15.48 -5.17
CA ILE A 139 13.03 -16.91 -5.14
C ILE A 139 14.30 -17.73 -4.99
N ASN A 140 15.34 -17.39 -5.76
CA ASN A 140 16.66 -18.00 -5.66
C ASN A 140 17.28 -17.82 -4.26
N VAL A 141 17.21 -16.60 -3.68
CA VAL A 141 17.68 -16.35 -2.30
C VAL A 141 16.92 -17.19 -1.27
N LEU A 142 15.60 -17.27 -1.37
CA LEU A 142 14.76 -18.05 -0.43
C LEU A 142 15.00 -19.55 -0.57
N LEU A 143 15.16 -20.06 -1.79
CA LEU A 143 15.51 -21.46 -2.06
C LEU A 143 16.89 -21.82 -1.51
N ARG A 144 17.87 -20.91 -1.58
CA ARG A 144 19.19 -21.09 -0.96
C ARG A 144 19.08 -21.16 0.56
N HIS A 145 18.42 -20.20 1.21
CA HIS A 145 18.25 -20.20 2.67
C HIS A 145 17.48 -21.42 3.19
N LYS A 146 16.53 -21.94 2.39
CA LYS A 146 15.86 -23.21 2.67
C LYS A 146 16.83 -24.40 2.69
N LYS A 147 17.84 -24.43 1.80
CA LYS A 147 18.85 -25.50 1.74
C LYS A 147 19.89 -25.37 2.85
N ASP A 148 20.36 -24.16 3.11
CA ASP A 148 21.47 -23.91 4.03
C ASP A 148 21.08 -24.08 5.51
N GLY A 149 19.78 -24.00 5.83
CA GLY A 149 19.27 -24.18 7.20
C GLY A 149 19.77 -23.11 8.18
N ALA A 150 20.31 -21.99 7.70
CA ALA A 150 20.98 -20.97 8.50
C ALA A 150 20.03 -20.10 9.35
N LEU A 151 18.72 -20.22 9.14
CA LEU A 151 17.72 -19.45 9.87
C LEU A 151 17.26 -20.19 11.14
N GLN A 152 16.90 -19.43 12.17
CA GLN A 152 16.36 -19.97 13.42
C GLN A 152 15.04 -20.74 13.24
N PHE A 153 14.40 -20.62 12.08
CA PHE A 153 13.19 -21.34 11.69
C PHE A 153 13.35 -21.91 10.27
N ALA A 154 12.81 -23.10 10.04
CA ALA A 154 12.88 -23.77 8.74
C ALA A 154 11.94 -23.11 7.73
N ILE A 155 12.48 -22.67 6.58
CA ILE A 155 11.67 -22.17 5.47
C ILE A 155 11.02 -23.33 4.72
N THR A 156 9.70 -23.38 4.70
CA THR A 156 8.92 -24.35 3.89
C THR A 156 8.65 -23.82 2.48
N ASN A 157 8.27 -24.70 1.55
CA ASN A 157 7.86 -24.23 0.21
C ASN A 157 6.62 -23.34 0.28
N ASP A 158 5.71 -23.62 1.23
CA ASP A 158 4.52 -22.81 1.43
C ASP A 158 4.88 -21.40 1.91
N ASN A 159 5.89 -21.27 2.79
CA ASN A 159 6.39 -19.94 3.16
C ASN A 159 6.92 -19.16 1.95
N ILE A 160 7.69 -19.82 1.06
CA ILE A 160 8.22 -19.17 -0.16
C ILE A 160 7.07 -18.67 -1.04
N LYS A 161 6.05 -19.50 -1.27
CA LYS A 161 4.89 -19.13 -2.10
C LYS A 161 4.13 -17.95 -1.54
N VAL A 162 3.90 -17.97 -0.23
CA VAL A 162 3.15 -16.91 0.44
C VAL A 162 3.92 -15.60 0.41
N VAL A 163 5.25 -15.63 0.59
CA VAL A 163 6.09 -14.42 0.47
C VAL A 163 6.06 -13.84 -0.94
N ILE A 164 6.15 -14.69 -1.98
CA ILE A 164 6.03 -14.25 -3.38
C ILE A 164 4.65 -13.63 -3.62
N LEU A 165 3.59 -14.29 -3.13
CA LEU A 165 2.22 -13.82 -3.29
C LEU A 165 2.00 -12.46 -2.60
N ASP A 166 2.51 -12.30 -1.38
CA ASP A 166 2.48 -11.04 -0.63
C ASP A 166 3.09 -9.91 -1.45
N MET A 167 4.26 -10.14 -2.04
CA MET A 167 4.95 -9.12 -2.83
C MET A 167 4.19 -8.73 -4.09
N LEU A 168 3.63 -9.70 -4.82
CA LEU A 168 2.85 -9.44 -6.01
C LEU A 168 1.55 -8.68 -5.67
N ILE A 169 0.80 -9.14 -4.68
CA ILE A 169 -0.46 -8.50 -4.30
C ILE A 169 -0.22 -7.09 -3.74
N ALA A 170 0.71 -6.96 -2.79
CA ALA A 170 0.95 -5.70 -2.11
C ALA A 170 1.64 -4.67 -3.03
N GLY A 171 2.59 -5.10 -3.85
CA GLY A 171 3.46 -4.23 -4.64
C GLY A 171 2.85 -3.77 -5.97
N THR A 172 2.03 -4.59 -6.62
CA THR A 172 1.50 -4.25 -7.97
C THR A 172 0.39 -3.21 -7.89
N LYS A 173 -0.66 -3.49 -7.12
CA LYS A 173 -1.88 -2.67 -7.16
C LYS A 173 -1.70 -1.30 -6.52
N THR A 174 -0.94 -1.21 -5.43
CA THR A 174 -0.68 0.05 -4.72
C THR A 174 0.19 1.00 -5.55
N SER A 175 1.23 0.46 -6.21
CA SER A 175 2.11 1.23 -7.09
C SER A 175 1.35 1.74 -8.32
N ALA A 176 0.54 0.88 -8.96
CA ALA A 176 -0.30 1.27 -10.10
C ALA A 176 -1.28 2.40 -9.76
N VAL A 177 -1.97 2.31 -8.61
CA VAL A 177 -2.85 3.37 -8.11
C VAL A 177 -2.10 4.69 -7.95
N THR A 178 -0.89 4.66 -7.40
CA THR A 178 -0.06 5.86 -7.25
C THR A 178 0.30 6.48 -8.60
N ILE A 179 0.72 5.67 -9.58
CA ILE A 179 1.04 6.14 -10.94
C ILE A 179 -0.19 6.78 -11.60
N VAL A 180 -1.35 6.12 -11.52
CA VAL A 180 -2.60 6.64 -12.09
C VAL A 180 -2.97 7.97 -11.46
N TRP A 181 -2.88 8.11 -10.14
CA TRP A 181 -3.15 9.39 -9.46
C TRP A 181 -2.13 10.46 -9.83
N ALA A 182 -0.85 10.13 -9.99
CA ALA A 182 0.14 11.08 -10.51
C ALA A 182 -0.25 11.57 -11.91
N MET A 183 -0.70 10.68 -12.80
CA MET A 183 -1.16 11.05 -14.14
C MET A 183 -2.46 11.88 -14.12
N VAL A 184 -3.37 11.65 -13.17
CA VAL A 184 -4.52 12.55 -12.95
C VAL A 184 -4.05 13.94 -12.50
N GLN A 185 -3.11 14.01 -11.55
CA GLN A 185 -2.55 15.28 -11.09
C GLN A 185 -1.78 16.00 -12.19
N LYS A 186 -1.18 15.28 -13.14
CA LYS A 186 -0.57 15.83 -14.35
C LYS A 186 -1.58 16.62 -15.18
N MET A 187 -2.76 16.04 -15.41
CA MET A 187 -3.80 16.72 -16.19
C MET A 187 -4.31 17.96 -15.46
N LYS A 188 -4.50 17.87 -14.14
CA LYS A 188 -4.98 18.98 -13.33
C LYS A 188 -3.95 20.09 -13.13
N ASN A 189 -2.66 19.76 -13.06
CA ASN A 189 -1.57 20.69 -12.74
C ASN A 189 -0.44 20.62 -13.79
N PRO A 190 -0.70 21.00 -15.05
CA PRO A 190 0.25 20.80 -16.14
C PRO A 190 1.57 21.52 -15.93
N SER A 191 1.57 22.72 -15.33
CA SER A 191 2.78 23.50 -15.07
C SER A 191 3.78 22.78 -14.16
N ILE A 192 3.29 22.05 -13.16
CA ILE A 192 4.09 21.27 -12.21
C ILE A 192 4.75 20.09 -12.92
N PHE A 193 3.99 19.36 -13.73
CA PHE A 193 4.52 18.19 -14.42
C PHE A 193 5.40 18.54 -15.60
N VAL A 194 5.29 19.74 -16.19
CA VAL A 194 6.27 20.24 -17.16
C VAL A 194 7.66 20.32 -16.53
N LYS A 195 7.79 20.66 -15.24
CA LYS A 195 9.09 20.67 -14.54
C LYS A 195 9.65 19.25 -14.41
N ALA A 196 8.85 18.30 -13.91
CA ALA A 196 9.25 16.88 -13.79
C ALA A 196 9.61 16.27 -15.15
N GLN A 197 8.82 16.58 -16.18
CA GLN A 197 9.05 16.09 -17.53
C GLN A 197 10.34 16.67 -18.13
N LYS A 198 10.63 17.95 -17.90
CA LYS A 198 11.91 18.57 -18.29
C LYS A 198 13.10 17.96 -17.57
N GLU A 199 12.98 17.69 -16.26
CA GLU A 199 14.02 17.03 -15.46
C GLU A 199 14.37 15.66 -16.08
N VAL A 200 13.36 14.79 -16.21
CA VAL A 200 13.50 13.44 -16.75
C VAL A 200 14.06 13.45 -18.19
N ARG A 201 13.50 14.28 -19.08
CA ARG A 201 13.98 14.39 -20.47
C ARG A 201 15.39 14.94 -20.57
N LYS A 202 15.81 15.84 -19.68
CA LYS A 202 17.18 16.35 -19.64
C LYS A 202 18.15 15.28 -19.16
N SER A 203 17.81 14.54 -18.11
CA SER A 203 18.69 13.52 -17.52
C SER A 203 18.92 12.30 -18.42
N PHE A 204 17.96 11.97 -19.29
CA PHE A 204 18.03 10.74 -20.10
C PHE A 204 18.10 10.97 -21.61
N ARG A 205 18.27 12.23 -22.07
CA ARG A 205 18.31 12.58 -23.51
C ARG A 205 19.24 11.70 -24.34
N ASP A 206 20.43 11.44 -23.80
CA ASP A 206 21.51 10.75 -24.52
C ASP A 206 21.55 9.25 -24.20
N LYS A 207 20.57 8.73 -23.45
CA LYS A 207 20.48 7.31 -23.11
C LYS A 207 19.51 6.59 -24.03
N VAL A 208 19.92 5.43 -24.54
CA VAL A 208 19.05 4.53 -25.32
C VAL A 208 17.93 3.97 -24.43
N THR A 209 18.27 3.58 -23.20
CA THR A 209 17.34 3.10 -22.17
C THR A 209 17.84 3.56 -20.79
N PHE A 210 16.94 3.60 -19.80
CA PHE A 210 17.26 3.88 -18.40
C PHE A 210 16.52 2.93 -17.46
N ASN A 211 17.11 2.64 -16.31
CA ASN A 211 16.61 1.70 -15.31
C ASN A 211 16.29 2.39 -13.96
N SER A 212 15.89 1.60 -12.96
CA SER A 212 15.51 2.13 -11.64
C SER A 212 16.60 2.94 -10.96
N ASN A 213 17.87 2.54 -11.07
CA ASN A 213 19.01 3.22 -10.44
C ASN A 213 19.22 4.61 -11.08
N ASP A 214 19.05 4.70 -12.40
CA ASP A 214 19.16 5.98 -13.12
C ASP A 214 18.11 7.01 -12.66
N VAL A 215 16.94 6.53 -12.26
CA VAL A 215 15.82 7.38 -11.82
C VAL A 215 16.00 7.87 -10.39
N GLU A 216 16.88 7.28 -9.59
CA GLU A 216 17.13 7.73 -8.22
C GLU A 216 17.66 9.17 -8.16
N GLU A 217 18.34 9.65 -9.21
CA GLU A 217 18.84 11.03 -9.24
C GLU A 217 17.78 12.09 -9.59
N GLN A 218 16.54 11.67 -9.93
CA GLN A 218 15.45 12.57 -10.32
C GLN A 218 14.77 13.21 -9.09
N LYS A 219 15.34 14.32 -8.63
CA LYS A 219 14.93 14.99 -7.39
C LYS A 219 13.49 15.48 -7.46
N TYR A 220 13.10 16.19 -8.51
CA TYR A 220 11.78 16.77 -8.63
C TYR A 220 10.70 15.71 -8.87
N LEU A 221 10.99 14.66 -9.65
CA LEU A 221 10.10 13.50 -9.78
C LEU A 221 9.79 12.86 -8.42
N LYS A 222 10.80 12.71 -7.53
CA LYS A 222 10.59 12.20 -6.16
C LYS A 222 9.65 13.10 -5.35
N LEU A 223 9.71 14.42 -5.50
CA LEU A 223 8.79 15.35 -4.85
C LEU A 223 7.35 15.19 -5.37
N VAL A 224 7.19 15.00 -6.69
CA VAL A 224 5.89 14.71 -7.32
C VAL A 224 5.30 13.42 -6.75
N ILE A 225 6.12 12.38 -6.56
CA ILE A 225 5.68 11.11 -5.95
C ILE A 225 5.28 11.32 -4.49
N LYS A 226 6.06 12.07 -3.70
CA LYS A 226 5.71 12.39 -2.30
C LYS A 226 4.37 13.14 -2.22
N GLU A 227 4.16 14.15 -3.06
CA GLU A 227 2.89 14.89 -3.06
C GLU A 227 1.71 14.04 -3.55
N THR A 228 1.97 13.13 -4.49
CA THR A 228 0.98 12.15 -4.93
C THR A 228 0.59 11.22 -3.79
N LEU A 229 1.54 10.68 -3.02
CA LEU A 229 1.26 9.81 -1.87
C LEU A 229 0.56 10.55 -0.72
N LYS A 230 0.87 11.84 -0.51
CA LYS A 230 0.20 12.69 0.48
C LYS A 230 -1.28 12.86 0.18
N LEU A 231 -1.59 13.21 -1.06
CA LEU A 231 -2.97 13.42 -1.48
C LEU A 231 -3.68 12.10 -1.81
N HIS A 232 -3.01 11.11 -2.37
CA HIS A 232 -3.66 9.89 -2.84
C HIS A 232 -2.99 8.66 -2.24
N PRO A 233 -2.99 8.50 -0.90
CA PRO A 233 -2.40 7.32 -0.28
C PRO A 233 -3.13 6.08 -0.79
N PRO A 234 -2.44 5.08 -1.36
CA PRO A 234 -3.08 3.89 -1.90
C PRO A 234 -3.93 3.14 -0.88
N ILE A 235 -3.58 3.21 0.40
CA ILE A 235 -4.32 2.61 1.52
C ILE A 235 -4.68 3.72 2.52
N PRO A 236 -5.84 4.40 2.35
CA PRO A 236 -6.16 5.66 3.04
C PRO A 236 -6.41 5.50 4.54
N LEU A 237 -6.76 4.30 5.00
CA LEU A 237 -6.98 3.94 6.40
C LEU A 237 -5.88 3.04 6.99
N LEU A 238 -4.79 2.86 6.24
CA LEU A 238 -3.79 1.80 6.41
C LEU A 238 -4.42 0.40 6.51
N THR A 239 -3.57 -0.63 6.54
CA THR A 239 -4.05 -1.94 6.98
C THR A 239 -4.47 -1.81 8.46
N PRO A 240 -5.62 -2.35 8.91
CA PRO A 240 -6.04 -2.24 10.31
C PRO A 240 -5.07 -2.92 11.28
N ARG A 241 -4.89 -2.35 12.45
CA ARG A 241 -4.22 -2.99 13.59
C ARG A 241 -5.25 -3.66 14.49
N GLU A 242 -4.79 -4.51 15.39
CA GLU A 242 -5.60 -5.13 16.45
C GLU A 242 -4.88 -4.97 17.79
N CYS A 243 -5.62 -4.51 18.79
CA CYS A 243 -5.15 -4.35 20.15
C CYS A 243 -5.00 -5.73 20.82
N ARG A 244 -3.82 -6.03 21.33
CA ARG A 244 -3.46 -7.34 21.91
C ARG A 244 -3.61 -7.40 23.41
N GLU A 245 -3.57 -6.25 24.06
CA GLU A 245 -3.64 -6.07 25.51
C GLU A 245 -4.38 -4.77 25.80
N GLU A 246 -5.11 -4.71 26.92
CA GLU A 246 -5.83 -3.52 27.31
C GLU A 246 -4.86 -2.33 27.41
N THR A 247 -5.13 -1.26 26.65
CA THR A 247 -4.21 -0.14 26.51
C THR A 247 -4.92 1.17 26.78
N TYR A 248 -4.33 2.03 27.60
CA TYR A 248 -4.88 3.35 27.90
C TYR A 248 -4.28 4.42 26.99
N ILE A 249 -5.12 5.08 26.18
CA ILE A 249 -4.72 6.18 25.30
C ILE A 249 -5.58 7.40 25.60
N ASN A 250 -4.92 8.50 25.99
CA ASN A 250 -5.51 9.84 26.06
C ASN A 250 -6.85 9.91 26.83
N GLY A 251 -6.95 9.25 27.99
CA GLY A 251 -8.20 9.26 28.76
C GLY A 251 -9.08 8.02 28.57
N TYR A 252 -8.79 7.20 27.55
CA TYR A 252 -9.67 6.11 27.14
C TYR A 252 -8.97 4.76 27.25
N THR A 253 -9.69 3.77 27.76
CA THR A 253 -9.28 2.37 27.73
C THR A 253 -9.67 1.76 26.39
N ILE A 254 -8.68 1.20 25.68
CA ILE A 254 -8.87 0.43 24.45
C ILE A 254 -8.82 -1.06 24.81
N PRO A 255 -9.95 -1.78 24.73
CA PRO A 255 -9.99 -3.19 25.06
C PRO A 255 -9.23 -4.07 24.06
N VAL A 256 -8.82 -5.25 24.53
CA VAL A 256 -8.26 -6.33 23.70
C VAL A 256 -9.19 -6.65 22.52
N ASN A 257 -8.62 -7.04 21.38
CA ASN A 257 -9.29 -7.35 20.11
C ASN A 257 -9.98 -6.15 19.44
N THR A 258 -9.83 -4.93 19.96
CA THR A 258 -10.31 -3.73 19.29
C THR A 258 -9.48 -3.48 18.03
N LYS A 259 -10.15 -3.34 16.88
CA LYS A 259 -9.49 -2.98 15.63
C LYS A 259 -9.11 -1.51 15.66
N VAL A 260 -7.96 -1.15 15.12
CA VAL A 260 -7.55 0.25 15.01
C VAL A 260 -7.30 0.61 13.55
N MET A 261 -7.96 1.65 13.05
CA MET A 261 -7.79 2.19 11.71
C MET A 261 -7.16 3.57 11.78
N VAL A 262 -6.20 3.83 10.89
CA VAL A 262 -5.39 5.06 10.91
C VAL A 262 -5.68 5.87 9.65
N ASN A 263 -6.34 7.01 9.79
CA ASN A 263 -6.81 7.79 8.64
C ASN A 263 -5.74 8.73 8.08
N VAL A 264 -4.76 8.15 7.39
CA VAL A 264 -3.66 8.89 6.76
C VAL A 264 -4.15 9.80 5.62
N TRP A 265 -5.28 9.49 5.00
CA TRP A 265 -5.90 10.33 3.99
C TRP A 265 -6.40 11.67 4.56
N ALA A 266 -6.93 11.66 5.78
CA ALA A 266 -7.33 12.87 6.49
C ALA A 266 -6.10 13.71 6.87
N LEU A 267 -5.06 13.07 7.40
CA LEU A 267 -3.81 13.73 7.81
C LEU A 267 -3.12 14.44 6.65
N GLY A 268 -3.02 13.78 5.48
CA GLY A 268 -2.44 14.37 4.27
C GLY A 268 -3.22 15.58 3.72
N ARG A 269 -4.40 15.88 4.27
CA ARG A 269 -5.29 17.00 3.87
C ARG A 269 -5.62 17.96 5.02
N ASP A 270 -5.00 17.77 6.18
CA ASP A 270 -5.28 18.61 7.34
C ASP A 270 -4.48 19.92 7.26
N PRO A 271 -5.16 21.09 7.22
CA PRO A 271 -4.49 22.39 7.20
C PRO A 271 -3.66 22.68 8.46
N LYS A 272 -3.84 21.92 9.56
CA LYS A 272 -2.99 21.99 10.75
C LYS A 272 -1.54 21.64 10.43
N TYR A 273 -1.32 20.70 9.50
CA TYR A 273 0.02 20.20 9.16
C TYR A 273 0.51 20.66 7.79
N TRP A 274 -0.41 21.00 6.88
CA TRP A 274 -0.07 21.30 5.48
C TRP A 274 -0.63 22.64 5.03
N ASP A 275 0.25 23.58 4.68
CA ASP A 275 -0.13 24.81 3.98
C ASP A 275 -0.83 24.48 2.66
N ASP A 276 -1.97 25.11 2.40
CA ASP A 276 -2.85 24.82 1.25
C ASP A 276 -3.03 23.30 1.03
N ALA A 277 -3.46 22.60 2.09
CA ALA A 277 -3.39 21.14 2.22
C ALA A 277 -4.00 20.33 1.07
N LYS A 278 -4.99 20.90 0.36
CA LYS A 278 -5.73 20.24 -0.73
C LYS A 278 -5.08 20.43 -2.10
N SER A 279 -4.19 21.40 -2.24
CA SER A 279 -3.49 21.68 -3.50
C SER A 279 -2.31 20.74 -3.69
N PHE A 280 -2.05 20.37 -4.94
CA PHE A 280 -0.90 19.58 -5.32
C PHE A 280 0.31 20.49 -5.49
N LYS A 281 1.22 20.52 -4.51
CA LYS A 281 2.39 21.41 -4.44
C LYS A 281 3.64 20.61 -4.06
N PRO A 282 4.30 19.89 -4.99
CA PRO A 282 5.52 19.12 -4.73
C PRO A 282 6.64 19.92 -4.05
N GLU A 283 6.73 21.22 -4.36
CA GLU A 283 7.73 22.14 -3.82
C GLU A 283 7.69 22.23 -2.28
N ARG A 284 6.56 21.86 -1.64
CA ARG A 284 6.48 21.79 -0.17
C ARG A 284 7.49 20.81 0.43
N PHE A 285 8.01 19.88 -0.36
CA PHE A 285 8.98 18.88 0.08
C PHE A 285 10.45 19.23 -0.25
N GLU A 286 10.74 20.35 -0.92
CA GLU A 286 12.13 20.73 -1.30
C GLU A 286 13.01 21.05 -0.09
N GLN A 287 12.46 21.74 0.90
CA GLN A 287 13.17 22.19 2.11
C GLN A 287 12.57 21.58 3.38
N CYS A 288 11.84 20.49 3.24
CA CYS A 288 11.11 19.85 4.33
C CYS A 288 11.77 18.52 4.69
N SER A 289 12.13 18.34 5.96
CA SER A 289 12.73 17.10 6.48
C SER A 289 11.73 15.96 6.61
N VAL A 290 10.45 16.19 6.31
CA VAL A 290 9.39 15.17 6.37
C VAL A 290 9.69 14.04 5.40
N ASP A 291 9.86 12.84 5.94
CA ASP A 291 10.02 11.60 5.19
C ASP A 291 8.81 10.67 5.41
N PHE A 292 8.81 9.53 4.71
CA PHE A 292 7.78 8.50 4.84
C PHE A 292 8.33 7.23 5.53
N LEU A 293 9.41 7.35 6.30
CA LEU A 293 10.03 6.26 7.06
C LEU A 293 9.33 6.02 8.41
N GLY A 294 8.15 6.63 8.60
CA GLY A 294 7.27 6.38 9.74
C GLY A 294 7.61 7.19 10.99
N ASN A 295 8.44 8.24 10.90
CA ASN A 295 8.74 9.13 12.03
C ASN A 295 7.99 10.47 11.98
N ASN A 296 7.46 10.85 10.81
CA ASN A 296 6.62 12.01 10.61
C ASN A 296 5.14 11.60 10.61
N PHE A 297 4.45 11.78 11.73
CA PHE A 297 3.08 11.28 11.92
C PHE A 297 2.01 12.07 11.15
N GLU A 298 2.37 13.25 10.64
CA GLU A 298 1.60 14.02 9.67
C GLU A 298 1.66 13.42 8.26
N TYR A 299 2.59 12.49 7.98
CA TYR A 299 2.85 11.92 6.67
C TYR A 299 3.21 10.41 6.73
N LEU A 300 2.19 9.56 6.70
CA LEU A 300 2.34 8.11 6.90
C LEU A 300 1.84 7.25 5.71
N PRO A 301 2.21 7.51 4.45
CA PRO A 301 1.70 6.74 3.30
C PRO A 301 2.08 5.25 3.34
N PHE A 302 3.13 4.89 4.11
CA PHE A 302 3.61 3.53 4.32
C PHE A 302 3.41 3.01 5.76
N GLY A 303 2.70 3.77 6.60
CA GLY A 303 2.52 3.47 8.02
C GLY A 303 3.76 3.74 8.88
N SER A 304 3.79 3.17 10.09
CA SER A 304 4.85 3.35 11.08
C SER A 304 4.97 2.14 12.02
N GLY A 305 6.08 2.09 12.78
CA GLY A 305 6.36 1.10 13.81
C GLY A 305 6.61 -0.31 13.27
N ARG A 306 6.36 -1.32 14.11
CA ARG A 306 6.65 -2.74 13.84
C ARG A 306 6.01 -3.35 12.59
N ARG A 307 4.99 -2.71 12.03
CA ARG A 307 4.32 -3.13 10.77
C ARG A 307 4.30 -2.00 9.75
N ILE A 308 5.35 -1.19 9.73
CA ILE A 308 5.63 -0.31 8.59
C ILE A 308 5.80 -1.15 7.33
N CYS A 309 5.45 -0.59 6.17
CA CYS A 309 5.59 -1.29 4.90
C CYS A 309 7.05 -1.76 4.70
N LEU A 310 7.24 -3.06 4.48
CA LEU A 310 8.55 -3.62 4.16
C LEU A 310 8.96 -3.35 2.70
N GLY A 311 7.98 -3.08 1.84
CA GLY A 311 8.17 -2.86 0.41
C GLY A 311 8.42 -1.41 0.01
N ILE A 312 8.86 -0.51 0.91
CA ILE A 312 9.06 0.92 0.58
C ILE A 312 10.00 1.08 -0.63
N SER A 313 11.19 0.48 -0.58
CA SER A 313 12.18 0.60 -1.67
C SER A 313 11.65 -0.01 -2.98
N PHE A 314 11.01 -1.18 -2.90
CA PHE A 314 10.38 -1.82 -4.07
C PHE A 314 9.29 -0.92 -4.67
N SER A 315 8.40 -0.37 -3.83
CA SER A 315 7.33 0.53 -4.26
C SER A 315 7.89 1.78 -4.93
N LEU A 316 8.93 2.40 -4.36
CA LEU A 316 9.55 3.58 -4.97
C LEU A 316 10.16 3.26 -6.33
N ALA A 317 10.82 2.12 -6.50
CA ALA A 317 11.34 1.69 -7.79
C ALA A 317 10.19 1.43 -8.80
N SER A 318 9.17 0.68 -8.39
CA SER A 318 7.99 0.35 -9.20
C SER A 318 7.11 1.55 -9.55
N ILE A 319 7.21 2.67 -8.83
CA ILE A 319 6.52 3.92 -9.16
C ILE A 319 7.41 4.82 -10.01
N SER A 320 8.65 5.04 -9.58
CA SER A 320 9.53 6.05 -10.16
C SER A 320 9.92 5.72 -11.59
N LEU A 321 10.33 4.47 -11.87
CA LEU A 321 10.76 4.08 -13.21
C LEU A 321 9.61 4.15 -14.23
N PRO A 322 8.44 3.52 -14.01
CA PRO A 322 7.34 3.63 -14.96
C PRO A 322 6.84 5.07 -15.13
N LEU A 323 6.75 5.86 -14.05
CA LEU A 323 6.33 7.25 -14.15
C LEU A 323 7.35 8.09 -14.95
N ALA A 324 8.65 7.88 -14.74
CA ALA A 324 9.70 8.51 -15.54
C ALA A 324 9.58 8.12 -17.03
N GLN A 325 9.35 6.85 -17.34
CA GLN A 325 9.14 6.39 -18.72
C GLN A 325 7.93 7.05 -19.38
N LEU A 326 6.79 7.12 -18.67
CA LEU A 326 5.57 7.79 -19.17
C LEU A 326 5.81 9.28 -19.45
N LEU A 327 6.57 9.98 -18.59
CA LEU A 327 6.90 11.40 -18.77
C LEU A 327 7.96 11.63 -19.85
N TYR A 328 8.94 10.72 -19.98
CA TYR A 328 9.99 10.82 -20.97
C TYR A 328 9.42 10.65 -22.39
N HIS A 329 8.77 9.51 -22.64
CA HIS A 329 8.42 9.06 -23.99
C HIS A 329 7.16 9.69 -24.57
N PHE A 330 6.29 10.28 -23.77
CA PHE A 330 4.98 10.74 -24.25
C PHE A 330 4.61 12.12 -23.73
N ASP A 331 3.96 12.89 -24.60
CA ASP A 331 3.09 13.99 -24.20
C ASP A 331 1.66 13.47 -24.06
N TRP A 332 0.93 14.03 -23.09
CA TRP A 332 -0.37 13.51 -22.65
C TRP A 332 -1.45 14.58 -22.72
N LYS A 333 -2.62 14.23 -23.25
CA LYS A 333 -3.79 15.09 -23.36
C LYS A 333 -5.07 14.34 -22.98
N LEU A 334 -6.09 15.09 -22.59
CA LEU A 334 -7.44 14.55 -22.43
C LEU A 334 -8.02 14.17 -23.82
N PRO A 335 -8.94 13.18 -23.87
CA PRO A 335 -9.70 12.86 -25.07
C PRO A 335 -10.43 14.08 -25.66
N THR A 336 -10.61 14.10 -26.97
CA THR A 336 -11.35 15.18 -27.66
C THR A 336 -12.75 15.33 -27.07
N GLY A 337 -13.10 16.56 -26.68
CA GLY A 337 -14.40 16.87 -26.06
C GLY A 337 -14.47 16.66 -24.55
N MET A 338 -13.39 16.21 -23.90
CA MET A 338 -13.29 16.11 -22.44
C MET A 338 -12.54 17.30 -21.86
N GLU A 339 -13.09 17.91 -20.82
CA GLU A 339 -12.46 18.96 -20.03
C GLU A 339 -12.00 18.46 -18.65
N LEU A 340 -11.21 19.27 -17.95
CA LEU A 340 -10.72 18.94 -16.60
C LEU A 340 -11.84 18.71 -15.58
N ARG A 341 -12.98 19.38 -15.75
CA ARG A 341 -14.16 19.21 -14.89
C ARG A 341 -14.83 17.84 -15.04
N ASP A 342 -14.58 17.16 -16.17
CA ASP A 342 -15.16 15.86 -16.49
C ASP A 342 -14.29 14.71 -15.93
N LEU A 343 -13.10 15.00 -15.40
CA LEU A 343 -12.28 14.00 -14.73
C LEU A 343 -12.93 13.57 -13.42
N ASP A 344 -13.23 12.28 -13.31
CA ASP A 344 -13.74 11.71 -12.07
C ASP A 344 -12.62 11.57 -11.02
N PHE A 345 -12.77 12.30 -9.91
CA PHE A 345 -11.91 12.24 -8.73
C PHE A 345 -12.50 11.36 -7.61
N THR A 346 -13.60 10.66 -7.88
CA THR A 346 -14.25 9.80 -6.90
C THR A 346 -13.40 8.55 -6.66
N GLU A 347 -13.07 8.33 -5.40
CA GLU A 347 -12.42 7.10 -4.95
C GLU A 347 -13.46 5.97 -4.83
N LEU A 348 -13.10 4.76 -5.25
CA LEU A 348 -13.91 3.56 -5.07
C LEU A 348 -13.98 3.22 -3.58
N ALA A 349 -15.17 2.88 -3.09
CA ALA A 349 -15.31 2.35 -1.75
C ALA A 349 -14.60 0.99 -1.65
N GLY A 350 -13.58 0.88 -0.80
CA GLY A 350 -12.79 -0.34 -0.64
C GLY A 350 -11.54 -0.13 0.22
N ILE A 351 -10.67 -1.15 0.27
CA ILE A 351 -9.43 -1.13 1.06
C ILE A 351 -8.44 -0.07 0.55
N GLY A 352 -8.50 0.27 -0.74
CA GLY A 352 -7.59 1.24 -1.34
C GLY A 352 -8.29 2.38 -2.07
N SER A 353 -7.58 3.50 -2.21
CA SER A 353 -8.03 4.73 -2.89
C SER A 353 -7.99 4.60 -4.42
N MET A 354 -8.53 3.52 -4.97
CA MET A 354 -8.63 3.38 -6.43
C MET A 354 -9.59 4.42 -6.99
N ARG A 355 -9.38 4.87 -8.23
CA ARG A 355 -10.41 5.64 -8.93
C ARG A 355 -11.62 4.75 -9.18
N LYS A 356 -12.81 5.32 -9.06
CA LYS A 356 -14.06 4.63 -9.41
C LYS A 356 -14.11 4.28 -10.89
N ASN A 357 -13.58 5.17 -11.74
CA ASN A 357 -13.52 5.00 -13.19
C ASN A 357 -12.07 5.07 -13.68
N ASP A 358 -11.76 4.31 -14.73
CA ASP A 358 -10.42 4.26 -15.34
C ASP A 358 -9.98 5.63 -15.91
N LEU A 359 -8.65 5.80 -16.08
CA LEU A 359 -8.07 7.01 -16.68
C LEU A 359 -7.82 6.76 -18.16
N TYR A 360 -8.51 7.48 -19.02
CA TYR A 360 -8.29 7.46 -20.46
C TYR A 360 -7.61 8.76 -20.90
N LEU A 361 -6.44 8.64 -21.51
CA LEU A 361 -5.65 9.78 -22.04
C LEU A 361 -5.15 9.46 -23.44
N ILE A 362 -4.97 10.50 -24.25
CA ILE A 362 -4.33 10.41 -25.56
C ILE A 362 -2.84 10.71 -25.40
N THR A 363 -2.00 9.84 -25.97
CA THR A 363 -0.55 10.01 -26.00
C THR A 363 -0.08 10.52 -27.35
N THR A 364 0.98 11.31 -27.34
CA THR A 364 1.77 11.63 -28.53
C THR A 364 3.23 11.30 -28.23
N PRO A 365 3.91 10.46 -29.04
CA PRO A 365 5.31 10.12 -28.81
C PRO A 365 6.19 11.38 -28.84
N TYR A 366 7.09 11.48 -27.86
CA TYR A 366 8.13 12.50 -27.83
C TYR A 366 9.21 12.15 -28.85
N LYS A 367 9.48 13.09 -29.76
CA LYS A 367 10.61 13.01 -30.67
C LYS A 367 11.76 13.79 -30.02
N SER A 368 12.79 13.06 -29.61
CA SER A 368 13.99 13.58 -28.94
C SER A 368 14.78 14.52 -29.83
#